data_AF-A0AAD8CTU9-F1
#
_entry.id   AF-A0AAD8CTU9-F1
#
_cell.length_a   1.000
_cell.length_b   1.000
_cell.length_c   1.000
_cell.angle_alpha   90.00
_cell.angle_beta   90.00
_cell.angle_gamma   90.00
#
_symmetry.space_group_name_H-M   'P 1'
#
loop_
_entity.id
_entity.type
_entity.pdbx_description
1 polymer ?
#
loop_
_entity_poly.entity_id
_entity_poly.type
_entity_poly.pdbx_seq_one_letter_code
_entity_poly.pdbx_strand_id
1 'polypeptide(L)'
;MFQRSKVVSGLAIMEKLVLLMLLLAGICAVASGHFRKYHFVKDKKSWFDAQSYCREKHTDLATIESQEETEKLNISAGFTDAWIGLYYDKENWQWSNGDNVSYYNWTSSLNCTSVDSNGEWVDSDCHDNKHFMCYNESCKDAFCTKYHFEKTDMNWSAAQTHCRDKYTDLATVHSQEEAKQLDNLNISTYAWIGMYRDVSENWQWSNGDKVTYNTRHVKLFCATVNPDGDWTDFVCHDRKHFMCYDSSKETSERYILIEQPKSWYEAQQYCREHHTDLVSVKNKDENKKIKEKANGKPVWIGLFNNPWK
;
A
#
# COMPACT_ATOMS: atom_id res chain seq x y z
N MET A 1 49.60 -53.01 -0.44
CA MET A 1 48.28 -53.19 0.20
C MET A 1 47.35 -52.13 -0.37
N PHE A 2 46.59 -52.49 -1.40
CA PHE A 2 45.11 -52.46 -1.42
C PHE A 2 44.51 -51.04 -1.33
N GLN A 3 44.05 -50.50 -2.47
CA GLN A 3 42.63 -50.30 -2.85
C GLN A 3 42.01 -49.07 -2.15
N ARG A 4 41.23 -48.17 -2.75
CA ARG A 4 40.33 -48.24 -3.91
C ARG A 4 39.94 -46.79 -4.29
N SER A 5 39.67 -46.60 -5.58
CA SER A 5 38.90 -45.48 -6.15
C SER A 5 37.63 -45.17 -5.34
N LYS A 6 37.33 -43.88 -5.14
CA LYS A 6 35.96 -43.39 -4.97
C LYS A 6 35.75 -42.13 -5.81
N VAL A 7 35.18 -42.38 -6.98
CA VAL A 7 34.17 -41.54 -7.64
C VAL A 7 33.29 -40.86 -6.57
N VAL A 8 33.52 -39.58 -6.31
CA VAL A 8 32.54 -38.68 -5.66
C VAL A 8 32.71 -37.28 -6.27
N SER A 9 32.53 -37.17 -7.58
CA SER A 9 32.41 -35.89 -8.30
C SER A 9 30.99 -35.70 -8.83
N GLY A 10 29.99 -36.05 -8.02
CA GLY A 10 28.56 -35.96 -8.39
C GLY A 10 27.61 -35.65 -7.22
N LEU A 11 27.99 -35.93 -5.97
CA LEU A 11 27.12 -35.63 -4.81
C LEU A 11 27.18 -34.15 -4.38
N ALA A 12 28.35 -33.50 -4.47
CA ALA A 12 28.51 -32.11 -4.05
C ALA A 12 27.88 -31.06 -5.00
N ILE A 13 27.48 -31.48 -6.21
CA ILE A 13 26.77 -30.62 -7.18
C ILE A 13 25.25 -30.70 -6.96
N MET A 14 24.73 -31.83 -6.44
CA MET A 14 23.31 -31.91 -6.02
C MET A 14 23.02 -31.11 -4.75
N GLU A 15 23.99 -30.95 -3.83
CA GLU A 15 23.79 -30.16 -2.61
C GLU A 15 23.81 -28.63 -2.82
N LYS A 16 24.27 -28.14 -3.98
CA LYS A 16 24.19 -26.71 -4.35
C LYS A 16 23.00 -26.36 -5.25
N LEU A 17 22.26 -27.36 -5.74
CA LEU A 17 21.04 -27.18 -6.54
C LEU A 17 19.76 -27.20 -5.71
N VAL A 18 19.85 -27.53 -4.42
CA VAL A 18 18.80 -27.24 -3.45
C VAL A 18 19.11 -25.88 -2.81
N LEU A 19 19.03 -24.82 -3.63
CA LEU A 19 18.47 -23.57 -3.12
C LEU A 19 17.11 -23.99 -2.58
N LEU A 20 17.02 -24.05 -1.25
CA LEU A 20 15.86 -24.51 -0.51
C LEU A 20 14.66 -23.65 -0.92
N MET A 21 13.97 -24.06 -1.99
CA MET A 21 12.63 -23.60 -2.31
C MET A 21 11.81 -24.12 -1.14
N LEU A 22 11.67 -23.32 -0.08
CA LEU A 22 10.86 -23.65 1.08
C LEU A 22 9.49 -24.03 0.52
N LEU A 23 9.19 -25.33 0.51
CA LEU A 23 7.87 -25.81 0.13
C LEU A 23 7.01 -25.59 1.37
N LEU A 24 6.06 -24.68 1.26
CA LEU A 24 5.11 -24.35 2.30
C LEU A 24 3.70 -24.53 1.73
N ALA A 25 2.76 -24.77 2.62
CA ALA A 25 1.33 -24.73 2.32
C ALA A 25 0.90 -23.33 1.82
N GLY A 26 -0.25 -23.18 1.18
CA GLY A 26 -0.74 -21.89 0.65
C GLY A 26 -2.01 -21.42 1.36
N ILE A 27 -2.16 -20.13 1.61
CA ILE A 27 -3.46 -19.54 1.96
C ILE A 27 -4.02 -18.90 0.70
N CYS A 28 -5.11 -19.44 0.18
CA CYS A 28 -5.82 -18.87 -0.96
C CYS A 28 -6.95 -17.97 -0.47
N ALA A 29 -7.24 -16.89 -1.19
CA ALA A 29 -8.45 -16.10 -1.00
C ALA A 29 -9.56 -16.58 -1.93
N VAL A 30 -10.77 -16.74 -1.40
CA VAL A 30 -11.98 -17.02 -2.17
C VAL A 30 -12.80 -15.73 -2.26
N ALA A 31 -12.61 -15.02 -3.39
CA ALA A 31 -13.28 -13.79 -3.87
C ALA A 31 -13.08 -12.50 -3.03
N SER A 32 -12.93 -11.29 -3.58
CA SER A 32 -12.57 -10.79 -4.92
C SER A 32 -12.16 -9.31 -4.73
N GLY A 33 -11.20 -8.76 -5.48
CA GLY A 33 -10.86 -7.33 -5.39
C GLY A 33 -12.09 -6.43 -5.56
N HIS A 34 -12.31 -5.47 -4.65
CA HIS A 34 -13.40 -4.46 -4.64
C HIS A 34 -14.56 -4.72 -5.64
N PHE A 35 -15.35 -5.78 -5.44
CA PHE A 35 -16.56 -5.98 -6.27
C PHE A 35 -17.70 -5.14 -5.70
N ARG A 36 -17.83 -3.90 -6.18
CA ARG A 36 -19.09 -3.16 -6.08
C ARG A 36 -20.14 -3.90 -6.90
N LYS A 37 -21.21 -4.34 -6.24
CA LYS A 37 -22.35 -4.91 -6.95
C LYS A 37 -23.29 -3.77 -7.32
N TYR A 38 -23.41 -3.49 -8.61
CA TYR A 38 -24.26 -2.43 -9.11
C TYR A 38 -25.73 -2.87 -9.24
N HIS A 39 -26.62 -1.93 -8.95
CA HIS A 39 -28.06 -2.11 -8.92
C HIS A 39 -28.71 -0.95 -9.68
N PHE A 40 -29.18 -1.22 -10.90
CA PHE A 40 -29.90 -0.25 -11.70
C PHE A 40 -31.32 -0.07 -11.19
N VAL A 41 -31.70 1.18 -10.90
CA VAL A 41 -33.04 1.53 -10.44
C VAL A 41 -33.79 2.24 -11.56
N LYS A 42 -34.92 1.66 -11.97
CA LYS A 42 -35.76 2.15 -13.07
C LYS A 42 -36.58 3.39 -12.71
N ASP A 43 -36.70 3.75 -11.45
CA ASP A 43 -37.37 4.99 -11.06
C ASP A 43 -36.54 6.20 -11.48
N LYS A 44 -37.21 7.32 -11.81
CA LYS A 44 -36.53 8.58 -12.11
C LYS A 44 -36.58 9.52 -10.92
N LYS A 45 -35.43 10.05 -10.51
CA LYS A 45 -35.27 10.91 -9.32
C LYS A 45 -34.21 11.99 -9.57
N SER A 46 -34.30 13.09 -8.81
CA SER A 46 -33.20 14.05 -8.69
C SER A 46 -31.96 13.35 -8.13
N TRP A 47 -30.77 13.93 -8.31
CA TRP A 47 -29.54 13.30 -7.81
C TRP A 47 -29.58 13.11 -6.29
N PHE A 48 -30.07 14.10 -5.54
CA PHE A 48 -30.19 14.04 -4.08
C PHE A 48 -31.21 13.00 -3.61
N ASP A 49 -32.35 12.88 -4.31
CA ASP A 49 -33.36 11.86 -4.01
C ASP A 49 -32.88 10.45 -4.38
N ALA A 50 -32.12 10.32 -5.47
CA ALA A 50 -31.49 9.07 -5.89
C ALA A 50 -30.44 8.61 -4.86
N GLN A 51 -29.60 9.52 -4.38
CA GLN A 51 -28.65 9.26 -3.29
C GLN A 51 -29.36 8.80 -2.02
N SER A 52 -30.40 9.53 -1.62
CA SER A 52 -31.19 9.18 -0.43
C SER A 52 -31.81 7.80 -0.57
N TYR A 53 -32.37 7.47 -1.75
CA TYR A 53 -32.88 6.13 -2.04
C TYR A 53 -31.78 5.07 -1.93
N CYS A 54 -30.61 5.29 -2.54
CA CYS A 54 -29.52 4.33 -2.49
C CYS A 54 -29.00 4.14 -1.06
N ARG A 55 -28.95 5.18 -0.23
CA ARG A 55 -28.57 5.05 1.19
C ARG A 55 -29.63 4.36 2.04
N GLU A 56 -30.90 4.48 1.67
CA GLU A 56 -32.00 3.80 2.36
C GLU A 56 -32.06 2.29 2.01
N LYS A 57 -31.83 1.94 0.73
CA LYS A 57 -32.02 0.57 0.21
C LYS A 57 -30.74 -0.21 -0.07
N HIS A 58 -29.60 0.48 -0.20
CA HIS A 58 -28.31 -0.02 -0.65
C HIS A 58 -27.16 0.58 0.19
N THR A 59 -25.94 0.69 -0.35
CA THR A 59 -24.87 1.47 0.32
C THR A 59 -24.96 2.94 -0.04
N ASP A 60 -24.72 3.30 -1.30
CA ASP A 60 -24.82 4.67 -1.81
C ASP A 60 -24.96 4.64 -3.35
N LEU A 61 -24.97 5.80 -4.02
CA LEU A 61 -24.84 5.90 -5.47
C LEU A 61 -23.51 5.31 -5.94
N ALA A 62 -23.51 4.67 -7.10
CA ALA A 62 -22.36 3.98 -7.66
C ALA A 62 -21.12 4.88 -7.75
N THR A 63 -20.01 4.41 -7.21
CA THR A 63 -18.69 5.01 -7.37
C THR A 63 -17.83 4.14 -8.28
N ILE A 64 -16.86 4.75 -8.97
CA ILE A 64 -16.07 4.09 -10.02
C ILE A 64 -14.59 4.44 -9.83
N GLU A 65 -13.73 3.43 -9.78
CA GLU A 65 -12.28 3.54 -9.55
C GLU A 65 -11.44 3.23 -10.79
N SER A 66 -12.04 2.64 -11.82
CA SER A 66 -11.34 2.25 -13.05
C SER A 66 -12.25 2.24 -14.27
N GLN A 67 -11.64 2.30 -15.46
CA GLN A 67 -12.36 2.21 -16.73
C GLN A 67 -13.09 0.86 -16.90
N GLU A 68 -12.53 -0.24 -16.39
CA GLU A 68 -13.16 -1.57 -16.42
C GLU A 68 -14.48 -1.60 -15.62
N GLU A 69 -14.53 -0.85 -14.52
CA GLU A 69 -15.71 -0.75 -13.66
C GLU A 69 -16.82 0.09 -14.33
N THR A 70 -16.46 1.12 -15.10
CA THR A 70 -17.41 1.86 -15.96
C THR A 70 -18.12 0.92 -16.95
N GLU A 71 -17.38 0.02 -17.61
CA GLU A 71 -17.97 -0.93 -18.57
C GLU A 71 -18.97 -1.88 -17.89
N LYS A 72 -18.63 -2.42 -16.71
CA LYS A 72 -19.53 -3.29 -15.92
C LYS A 72 -20.80 -2.57 -15.48
N LEU A 73 -20.68 -1.31 -15.06
CA LEU A 73 -21.81 -0.47 -14.69
C LEU A 73 -22.74 -0.25 -15.89
N ASN A 74 -22.18 0.04 -17.06
CA ASN A 74 -22.96 0.33 -18.26
C ASN A 74 -23.76 -0.89 -18.76
N ILE A 75 -23.15 -2.08 -18.69
CA ILE A 75 -23.85 -3.36 -18.94
C ILE A 75 -25.02 -3.53 -17.95
N SER A 76 -24.80 -3.21 -16.67
CA SER A 76 -25.82 -3.32 -15.63
C SER A 76 -26.96 -2.30 -15.79
N ALA A 77 -26.65 -1.11 -16.32
CA ALA A 77 -27.63 -0.09 -16.68
C ALA A 77 -28.40 -0.41 -17.96
N GLY A 78 -27.95 -1.40 -18.74
CA GLY A 78 -28.48 -1.67 -20.07
C GLY A 78 -28.33 -0.47 -21.00
N PHE A 79 -27.20 0.25 -20.91
CA PHE A 79 -26.90 1.43 -21.74
C PHE A 79 -27.95 2.55 -21.61
N THR A 80 -28.49 2.73 -20.40
CA THR A 80 -29.48 3.76 -20.09
C THR A 80 -28.85 4.85 -19.23
N ASP A 81 -29.16 6.12 -19.55
CA ASP A 81 -28.70 7.28 -18.78
C ASP A 81 -29.07 7.16 -17.30
N ALA A 82 -28.05 7.20 -16.43
CA ALA A 82 -28.22 6.94 -15.01
C ALA A 82 -27.27 7.76 -14.12
N TRP A 83 -27.80 8.32 -13.03
CA TRP A 83 -26.98 8.98 -12.01
C TRP A 83 -25.94 8.03 -11.40
N ILE A 84 -24.74 8.57 -11.19
CA ILE A 84 -23.67 7.97 -10.38
C ILE A 84 -23.30 8.91 -9.23
N GLY A 85 -22.49 8.41 -8.31
CA GLY A 85 -22.21 9.07 -7.04
C GLY A 85 -21.23 10.24 -7.11
N LEU A 86 -20.73 10.61 -8.28
CA LEU A 86 -19.81 11.73 -8.45
C LEU A 86 -20.59 13.04 -8.49
N TYR A 87 -20.14 14.02 -7.70
CA TYR A 87 -20.74 15.36 -7.69
C TYR A 87 -19.66 16.41 -7.38
N TYR A 88 -19.94 17.65 -7.79
CA TYR A 88 -19.06 18.77 -7.51
C TYR A 88 -19.51 19.50 -6.23
N ASP A 89 -18.73 19.41 -5.15
CA ASP A 89 -18.96 20.16 -3.91
C ASP A 89 -18.11 21.43 -3.91
N LYS A 90 -18.74 22.59 -4.19
CA LYS A 90 -18.29 24.01 -4.13
C LYS A 90 -16.89 24.36 -4.66
N GLU A 91 -15.87 23.56 -4.36
CA GLU A 91 -14.47 23.70 -4.70
C GLU A 91 -13.85 22.44 -5.32
N ASN A 92 -14.42 21.22 -5.17
CA ASN A 92 -13.83 19.97 -5.69
C ASN A 92 -14.88 18.89 -6.05
N TRP A 93 -14.49 18.00 -6.98
CA TRP A 93 -15.22 16.75 -7.25
C TRP A 93 -15.05 15.78 -6.08
N GLN A 94 -16.14 15.16 -5.66
CA GLN A 94 -16.16 14.18 -4.58
C GLN A 94 -17.11 13.03 -4.92
N TRP A 95 -16.75 11.84 -4.43
CA TRP A 95 -17.70 10.74 -4.39
C TRP A 95 -18.64 10.93 -3.20
N SER A 96 -19.92 10.67 -3.42
CA SER A 96 -20.98 10.73 -2.40
C SER A 96 -20.67 9.92 -1.14
N ASN A 97 -19.95 8.80 -1.27
CA ASN A 97 -19.56 7.95 -0.14
C ASN A 97 -18.34 8.47 0.64
N GLY A 98 -17.68 9.53 0.18
CA GLY A 98 -16.47 10.10 0.79
C GLY A 98 -15.14 9.55 0.26
N ASP A 99 -15.16 8.64 -0.73
CA ASP A 99 -13.93 8.14 -1.35
C ASP A 99 -13.19 9.26 -2.09
N ASN A 100 -11.86 9.16 -2.12
CA ASN A 100 -11.03 10.12 -2.82
C ASN A 100 -11.19 9.94 -4.34
N VAL A 101 -11.29 11.05 -5.07
CA VAL A 101 -11.41 10.99 -6.54
C VAL A 101 -10.01 10.80 -7.14
N SER A 102 -9.70 9.57 -7.53
CA SER A 102 -8.43 9.22 -8.20
C SER A 102 -8.44 9.45 -9.72
N TYR A 103 -9.64 9.63 -10.30
CA TYR A 103 -9.85 9.73 -11.73
C TYR A 103 -11.08 10.62 -12.04
N TYR A 104 -10.90 11.67 -12.83
CA TYR A 104 -11.98 12.43 -13.46
C TYR A 104 -11.45 13.15 -14.71
N ASN A 105 -12.32 13.46 -15.67
CA ASN A 105 -11.94 14.01 -16.97
C ASN A 105 -12.82 15.19 -17.41
N TRP A 106 -13.04 16.25 -16.60
CA TRP A 106 -13.92 17.39 -16.98
C TRP A 106 -13.54 18.76 -16.37
N THR A 107 -14.13 19.83 -16.96
CA THR A 107 -13.79 21.26 -16.81
C THR A 107 -14.92 22.18 -16.30
N SER A 108 -16.05 21.67 -15.77
CA SER A 108 -17.18 22.50 -15.30
C SER A 108 -17.50 22.32 -13.81
N SER A 109 -18.04 23.37 -13.18
CA SER A 109 -18.01 23.59 -11.72
C SER A 109 -19.39 23.73 -11.05
N LEU A 110 -20.44 23.07 -11.56
CA LEU A 110 -21.80 23.21 -10.99
C LEU A 110 -22.68 21.94 -10.96
N ASN A 111 -22.16 20.77 -11.35
CA ASN A 111 -23.03 19.68 -11.83
C ASN A 111 -22.86 18.33 -11.10
N CYS A 112 -23.93 17.54 -11.13
CA CYS A 112 -23.95 16.14 -10.73
C CYS A 112 -23.63 15.25 -11.94
N THR A 113 -23.09 14.06 -11.72
CA THR A 113 -22.64 13.20 -12.83
C THR A 113 -23.60 12.04 -13.10
N SER A 114 -23.96 11.86 -14.36
CA SER A 114 -24.58 10.64 -14.86
C SER A 114 -23.68 9.94 -15.88
N VAL A 115 -23.96 8.67 -16.14
CA VAL A 115 -23.38 7.92 -17.25
C VAL A 115 -24.42 7.87 -18.36
N ASP A 116 -24.04 8.27 -19.58
CA ASP A 116 -24.92 8.27 -20.74
C ASP A 116 -25.07 6.88 -21.37
N SER A 117 -25.84 6.77 -22.46
CA SER A 117 -26.05 5.49 -23.16
C SER A 117 -24.78 4.91 -23.81
N ASN A 118 -23.74 5.72 -23.98
CA ASN A 118 -22.45 5.28 -24.52
C ASN A 118 -21.47 4.86 -23.42
N GLY A 119 -21.83 5.03 -22.14
CA GLY A 119 -20.94 4.78 -21.01
C GLY A 119 -20.03 5.96 -20.68
N GLU A 120 -20.27 7.11 -21.28
CA GLU A 120 -19.52 8.34 -21.02
C GLU A 120 -20.11 9.06 -19.82
N TRP A 121 -19.23 9.63 -18.98
CA TRP A 121 -19.68 10.41 -17.83
C TRP A 121 -20.02 11.81 -18.30
N VAL A 122 -21.24 12.25 -18.02
CA VAL A 122 -21.73 13.57 -18.40
C VAL A 122 -22.14 14.35 -17.16
N ASP A 123 -21.85 15.64 -17.18
CA ASP A 123 -22.32 16.57 -16.17
C ASP A 123 -23.78 16.97 -16.49
N SER A 124 -24.63 16.98 -15.47
CA SER A 124 -26.05 17.29 -15.60
C SER A 124 -26.55 18.08 -14.39
N ASP A 125 -27.66 18.80 -14.56
CA ASP A 125 -28.29 19.54 -13.47
C ASP A 125 -28.77 18.53 -12.41
N CYS A 126 -28.34 18.70 -11.16
CA CYS A 126 -28.67 17.82 -10.05
C CYS A 126 -30.19 17.67 -9.82
N HIS A 127 -31.01 18.59 -10.32
CA HIS A 127 -32.48 18.56 -10.22
C HIS A 127 -33.15 17.74 -11.33
N ASP A 128 -32.40 17.29 -12.35
CA ASP A 128 -32.94 16.45 -13.41
C ASP A 128 -33.38 15.09 -12.87
N ASN A 129 -34.53 14.61 -13.36
CA ASN A 129 -35.04 13.30 -13.01
C ASN A 129 -34.49 12.23 -13.96
N LYS A 130 -33.48 11.48 -13.50
CA LYS A 130 -32.87 10.37 -14.25
C LYS A 130 -33.02 9.04 -13.51
N HIS A 131 -32.83 7.94 -14.23
CA HIS A 131 -32.56 6.65 -13.60
C HIS A 131 -31.27 6.74 -12.80
N PHE A 132 -30.98 5.75 -11.97
CA PHE A 132 -29.79 5.84 -11.13
C PHE A 132 -29.22 4.47 -10.80
N MET A 133 -27.91 4.46 -10.58
CA MET A 133 -27.17 3.27 -10.21
C MET A 133 -26.82 3.35 -8.73
N CYS A 134 -27.36 2.43 -7.94
CA CYS A 134 -26.86 2.19 -6.60
C CYS A 134 -25.73 1.16 -6.65
N TYR A 135 -24.84 1.19 -5.67
CA TYR A 135 -24.03 0.02 -5.37
C TYR A 135 -24.37 -0.50 -3.98
N ASN A 136 -24.28 -1.81 -3.85
CA ASN A 136 -24.04 -2.41 -2.57
C ASN A 136 -22.54 -2.58 -2.46
N GLU A 137 -21.97 -2.07 -1.37
CA GLU A 137 -20.79 -2.73 -0.82
C GLU A 137 -21.23 -4.16 -0.57
N SER A 138 -20.60 -5.09 -1.26
CA SER A 138 -20.78 -6.50 -0.95
C SER A 138 -20.28 -6.80 0.48
N CYS A 139 -19.55 -5.86 1.12
CA CYS A 139 -18.78 -6.05 2.34
C CYS A 139 -18.78 -4.79 3.20
N LYS A 140 -19.81 -4.57 4.03
CA LYS A 140 -19.80 -3.50 5.04
C LYS A 140 -18.89 -3.79 6.24
N ASP A 141 -18.24 -4.94 6.26
CA ASP A 141 -17.28 -5.38 7.28
C ASP A 141 -16.27 -6.34 6.62
N ALA A 142 -15.19 -6.67 7.35
CA ALA A 142 -14.08 -7.56 6.97
C ALA A 142 -14.46 -8.98 6.48
N PHE A 143 -15.72 -9.29 6.20
CA PHE A 143 -16.29 -10.64 6.06
C PHE A 143 -16.38 -11.21 4.63
N CYS A 144 -15.88 -10.53 3.59
CA CYS A 144 -15.96 -11.07 2.22
C CYS A 144 -14.78 -11.93 1.79
N THR A 145 -13.59 -11.64 2.29
CA THR A 145 -12.41 -12.44 1.96
C THR A 145 -12.44 -13.70 2.80
N LYS A 146 -12.97 -14.79 2.23
CA LYS A 146 -12.86 -16.09 2.88
C LYS A 146 -11.51 -16.70 2.53
N TYR A 147 -10.69 -16.94 3.55
CA TYR A 147 -9.43 -17.63 3.36
C TYR A 147 -9.61 -19.14 3.36
N HIS A 148 -8.87 -19.81 2.49
CA HIS A 148 -8.80 -21.26 2.41
C HIS A 148 -7.34 -21.68 2.61
N PHE A 149 -7.09 -22.52 3.61
CA PHE A 149 -5.77 -23.09 3.84
C PHE A 149 -5.58 -24.36 3.01
N GLU A 150 -4.72 -24.29 2.00
CA GLU A 150 -4.27 -25.40 1.18
C GLU A 150 -3.05 -26.05 1.82
N LYS A 151 -3.21 -27.27 2.33
CA LYS A 151 -2.17 -28.01 3.08
C LYS A 151 -1.05 -28.55 2.20
N THR A 152 -1.23 -28.58 0.89
CA THR A 152 -0.24 -29.14 -0.03
C THR A 152 1.01 -28.26 -0.06
N ASP A 153 2.18 -28.86 0.16
CA ASP A 153 3.46 -28.15 0.16
C ASP A 153 3.87 -27.74 -1.27
N MET A 154 4.05 -26.44 -1.47
CA MET A 154 4.37 -25.83 -2.76
C MET A 154 5.39 -24.71 -2.60
N ASN A 155 6.15 -24.39 -3.64
CA ASN A 155 6.89 -23.13 -3.67
C ASN A 155 5.89 -21.97 -3.91
N TRP A 156 6.30 -20.72 -3.67
CA TRP A 156 5.39 -19.57 -3.75
C TRP A 156 4.69 -19.45 -5.12
N SER A 157 5.44 -19.63 -6.22
CA SER A 157 4.88 -19.53 -7.58
C SER A 157 3.87 -20.64 -7.85
N ALA A 158 4.16 -21.88 -7.45
CA ALA A 158 3.24 -23.00 -7.58
C ALA A 158 1.99 -22.82 -6.70
N ALA A 159 2.14 -22.29 -5.48
CA ALA A 159 1.03 -21.97 -4.60
C ALA A 159 0.13 -20.87 -5.20
N GLN A 160 0.72 -19.84 -5.81
CA GLN A 160 -0.01 -18.80 -6.54
C GLN A 160 -0.78 -19.37 -7.72
N THR A 161 -0.14 -20.18 -8.56
CA THR A 161 -0.79 -20.83 -9.70
C THR A 161 -1.94 -21.72 -9.24
N HIS A 162 -1.74 -22.53 -8.19
CA HIS A 162 -2.79 -23.37 -7.62
C HIS A 162 -3.95 -22.55 -7.04
N CYS A 163 -3.65 -21.46 -6.32
CA CYS A 163 -4.69 -20.60 -5.80
C CYS A 163 -5.47 -19.88 -6.91
N ARG A 164 -4.85 -19.52 -8.03
CA ARG A 164 -5.54 -18.93 -9.20
C ARG A 164 -6.34 -19.94 -10.02
N ASP A 165 -5.92 -21.21 -10.02
CA ASP A 165 -6.64 -22.29 -10.69
C ASP A 165 -7.94 -22.66 -9.95
N LYS A 166 -7.90 -22.68 -8.61
CA LYS A 166 -9.03 -23.14 -7.78
C LYS A 166 -9.80 -22.03 -7.05
N TYR A 167 -9.17 -20.89 -6.84
CA TYR A 167 -9.68 -19.75 -6.07
C TYR A 167 -9.36 -18.45 -6.81
N THR A 168 -9.27 -17.30 -6.11
CA THR A 168 -8.93 -16.02 -6.75
C THR A 168 -7.42 -15.84 -6.91
N ASP A 169 -6.71 -15.82 -5.78
CA ASP A 169 -5.25 -15.69 -5.73
C ASP A 169 -4.79 -16.18 -4.34
N LEU A 170 -3.49 -16.12 -4.06
CA LEU A 170 -2.98 -16.16 -2.69
C LEU A 170 -3.57 -15.03 -1.85
N ALA A 171 -3.64 -15.25 -0.54
CA ALA A 171 -4.24 -14.32 0.41
C ALA A 171 -3.60 -12.94 0.37
N THR A 172 -4.43 -11.93 0.14
CA THR A 172 -4.12 -10.51 0.34
C THR A 172 -4.68 -10.07 1.68
N VAL A 173 -3.93 -9.28 2.45
CA VAL A 173 -4.36 -8.81 3.78
C VAL A 173 -4.25 -7.29 3.84
N HIS A 174 -5.38 -6.60 3.98
CA HIS A 174 -5.46 -5.13 3.95
C HIS A 174 -5.66 -4.50 5.34
N SER A 175 -5.97 -5.30 6.36
CA SER A 175 -6.33 -4.79 7.68
C SER A 175 -5.95 -5.75 8.80
N GLN A 176 -5.97 -5.24 10.04
CA GLN A 176 -5.78 -6.07 11.22
C GLN A 176 -6.93 -7.07 11.40
N GLU A 177 -8.13 -6.68 11.00
CA GLU A 177 -9.36 -7.48 11.06
C GLU A 177 -9.28 -8.67 10.11
N GLU A 178 -8.73 -8.49 8.91
CA GLU A 178 -8.43 -9.58 7.98
C GLU A 178 -7.29 -10.48 8.48
N ALA A 179 -6.26 -9.91 9.07
CA ALA A 179 -5.16 -10.69 9.65
C ALA A 179 -5.66 -11.65 10.75
N LYS A 180 -6.56 -11.18 11.62
CA LYS A 180 -7.22 -11.99 12.66
C LYS A 180 -8.03 -13.17 12.09
N GLN A 181 -8.48 -13.10 10.83
CA GLN A 181 -9.20 -14.21 10.21
C GLN A 181 -8.27 -15.34 9.78
N LEU A 182 -7.01 -15.04 9.49
CA LEU A 182 -6.00 -16.07 9.22
C LEU A 182 -5.76 -16.93 10.47
N ASP A 183 -5.86 -16.34 11.67
CA ASP A 183 -5.77 -17.08 12.93
C ASP A 183 -6.88 -18.14 13.08
N ASN A 184 -8.07 -17.88 12.53
CA ASN A 184 -9.21 -18.81 12.58
C ASN A 184 -9.05 -20.03 11.66
N LEU A 185 -8.04 -20.06 10.79
CA LEU A 185 -7.80 -21.19 9.88
C LEU A 185 -7.08 -22.36 10.56
N ASN A 186 -6.68 -22.22 11.83
CA ASN A 186 -5.97 -23.24 12.61
C ASN A 186 -4.73 -23.79 11.87
N ILE A 187 -3.95 -22.90 11.29
CA ILE A 187 -2.75 -23.26 10.53
C ILE A 187 -1.66 -23.70 11.52
N SER A 188 -1.24 -24.97 11.43
CA SER A 188 -0.20 -25.54 12.31
C SER A 188 1.22 -25.46 11.73
N THR A 189 1.41 -24.74 10.61
CA THR A 189 2.66 -24.66 9.86
C THR A 189 2.80 -23.29 9.18
N TYR A 190 3.91 -23.03 8.50
CA TYR A 190 4.04 -21.83 7.68
C TYR A 190 3.23 -21.97 6.40
N ALA A 191 2.65 -20.85 5.94
CA ALA A 191 1.86 -20.82 4.72
C ALA A 191 2.20 -19.59 3.88
N TRP A 192 2.17 -19.73 2.56
CA TRP A 192 2.31 -18.66 1.60
C TRP A 192 1.08 -17.75 1.61
N ILE A 193 1.34 -16.45 1.54
CA ILE A 193 0.36 -15.40 1.25
C ILE A 193 0.80 -14.66 -0.02
N GLY A 194 -0.04 -13.77 -0.55
CA GLY A 194 0.16 -13.12 -1.85
C GLY A 194 1.29 -12.08 -1.88
N MET A 195 1.92 -11.77 -0.74
CA MET A 195 2.94 -10.73 -0.68
C MET A 195 4.26 -11.23 -1.29
N TYR A 196 4.77 -10.51 -2.31
CA TYR A 196 6.03 -10.83 -2.96
C TYR A 196 6.84 -9.57 -3.30
N ARG A 197 8.13 -9.75 -3.63
CA ARG A 197 8.98 -8.68 -4.14
C ARG A 197 9.03 -8.73 -5.66
N ASP A 198 8.80 -7.59 -6.28
CA ASP A 198 8.97 -7.41 -7.71
C ASP A 198 10.45 -7.30 -8.11
N VAL A 199 10.71 -7.14 -9.41
CA VAL A 199 12.08 -6.96 -9.95
C VAL A 199 12.77 -5.68 -9.46
N SER A 200 11.99 -4.72 -8.96
CA SER A 200 12.44 -3.46 -8.37
C SER A 200 12.63 -3.58 -6.85
N GLU A 201 12.52 -4.80 -6.30
CA GLU A 201 12.54 -5.12 -4.87
C GLU A 201 11.38 -4.54 -4.05
N ASN A 202 10.36 -3.99 -4.70
CA ASN A 202 9.18 -3.43 -4.07
C ASN A 202 8.21 -4.53 -3.66
N TRP A 203 7.67 -4.39 -2.44
CA TRP A 203 6.62 -5.28 -1.96
C TRP A 203 5.28 -4.94 -2.61
N GLN A 204 4.65 -5.95 -3.19
CA GLN A 204 3.30 -5.86 -3.75
C GLN A 204 2.54 -7.16 -3.50
N TRP A 205 1.22 -7.08 -3.60
CA TRP A 205 0.36 -8.25 -3.53
C TRP A 205 0.25 -8.93 -4.89
N SER A 206 0.11 -10.26 -4.88
CA SER A 206 -0.01 -11.07 -6.10
C SER A 206 -1.23 -10.72 -6.93
N ASN A 207 -2.29 -10.20 -6.30
CA ASN A 207 -3.50 -9.72 -6.96
C ASN A 207 -3.33 -8.34 -7.64
N GLY A 208 -2.16 -7.69 -7.51
CA GLY A 208 -1.88 -6.37 -8.08
C GLY A 208 -2.04 -5.20 -7.11
N ASP A 209 -2.54 -5.44 -5.90
CA ASP A 209 -2.74 -4.37 -4.91
C ASP A 209 -1.41 -3.90 -4.31
N LYS A 210 -1.38 -2.63 -3.93
CA LYS A 210 -0.28 -2.06 -3.14
C LYS A 210 -0.34 -2.58 -1.71
N VAL A 211 0.83 -2.79 -1.10
CA VAL A 211 0.91 -3.16 0.32
C VAL A 211 0.63 -1.93 1.19
N THR A 212 -0.60 -1.83 1.69
CA THR A 212 -1.05 -0.77 2.62
C THR A 212 -1.02 -1.20 4.08
N TYR A 213 -1.06 -2.50 4.33
CA TYR A 213 -1.04 -3.11 5.66
C TYR A 213 -0.01 -4.24 5.72
N ASN A 214 0.80 -4.26 6.78
CA ASN A 214 1.67 -5.39 7.09
C ASN A 214 1.93 -5.47 8.59
N THR A 215 2.04 -6.70 9.13
CA THR A 215 2.35 -6.96 10.54
C THR A 215 3.85 -7.09 10.80
N ARG A 216 4.69 -6.89 9.78
CA ARG A 216 6.14 -6.89 9.97
C ARG A 216 6.47 -5.62 10.74
N HIS A 217 7.00 -5.76 11.95
CA HIS A 217 7.70 -4.67 12.60
C HIS A 217 8.86 -4.27 11.70
N VAL A 218 8.64 -3.25 10.87
CA VAL A 218 9.68 -2.67 10.04
C VAL A 218 10.67 -2.08 11.01
N LYS A 219 11.78 -2.78 11.25
CA LYS A 219 12.96 -2.14 11.81
C LYS A 219 13.45 -1.20 10.72
N LEU A 220 12.91 0.03 10.75
CA LEU A 220 13.42 1.13 9.96
C LEU A 220 14.79 1.44 10.53
N PHE A 221 15.78 1.44 9.65
CA PHE A 221 17.17 1.71 10.01
C PHE A 221 17.54 3.11 9.51
N CYS A 222 17.92 3.96 10.46
CA CYS A 222 18.30 5.34 10.24
C CYS A 222 19.79 5.49 10.46
N ALA A 223 20.44 6.36 9.69
CA ALA A 223 21.88 6.49 9.74
C ALA A 223 22.34 7.42 10.87
N THR A 224 23.46 7.03 11.48
CA THR A 224 24.21 7.82 12.43
C THR A 224 25.65 7.97 11.97
N VAL A 225 26.29 9.06 12.39
CA VAL A 225 27.75 9.19 12.35
C VAL A 225 28.30 8.83 13.72
N ASN A 226 29.20 7.86 13.77
CA ASN A 226 29.88 7.42 14.98
C ASN A 226 31.07 8.34 15.33
N PRO A 227 31.63 8.22 16.56
CA PRO A 227 32.78 9.02 16.98
C PRO A 227 34.00 8.89 16.06
N ASP A 228 34.17 7.75 15.39
CA ASP A 228 35.26 7.52 14.44
C ASP A 228 35.03 8.23 13.08
N GLY A 229 33.80 8.68 12.82
CA GLY A 229 33.39 9.32 11.55
C GLY A 229 32.76 8.34 10.56
N ASP A 230 32.71 7.05 10.91
CA ASP A 230 32.03 6.02 10.12
C ASP A 230 30.52 6.12 10.28
N TRP A 231 29.81 5.74 9.22
CA TRP A 231 28.35 5.73 9.22
C TRP A 231 27.86 4.34 9.57
N THR A 232 26.89 4.28 10.47
CA THR A 232 26.22 3.03 10.84
C THR A 232 24.73 3.28 10.99
N ASP A 233 23.94 2.23 10.91
CA ASP A 233 22.50 2.32 11.03
C ASP A 233 21.97 1.76 12.36
N PHE A 234 20.91 2.38 12.85
CA PHE A 234 20.21 1.98 14.07
C PHE A 234 18.71 2.04 13.86
N VAL A 235 17.94 1.36 14.71
CA VAL A 235 16.48 1.43 14.67
C VAL A 235 16.06 2.89 14.85
N CYS A 236 15.27 3.44 13.92
CA CYS A 236 14.91 4.86 13.87
C CYS A 236 14.19 5.38 15.14
N HIS A 237 13.61 4.49 15.94
CA HIS A 237 12.95 4.80 17.21
C HIS A 237 13.94 4.98 18.38
N ASP A 238 15.22 4.60 18.21
CA ASP A 238 16.24 4.84 19.22
C ASP A 238 16.35 6.34 19.52
N ARG A 239 16.51 6.71 20.79
CA ARG A 239 16.71 8.11 21.17
C ARG A 239 18.19 8.44 21.16
N LYS A 240 18.63 9.36 20.29
CA LYS A 240 20.03 9.78 20.17
C LYS A 240 20.14 11.29 19.99
N HIS A 241 21.34 11.80 20.22
CA HIS A 241 21.72 13.15 19.81
C HIS A 241 21.59 13.27 18.29
N PHE A 242 21.46 14.50 17.79
CA PHE A 242 21.27 14.70 16.36
C PHE A 242 21.90 16.00 15.88
N MET A 243 22.26 16.03 14.60
CA MET A 243 22.93 17.16 13.99
C MET A 243 22.01 17.80 12.94
N CYS A 244 21.58 19.03 13.22
CA CYS A 244 20.89 19.85 12.23
C CYS A 244 21.91 20.61 11.38
N TYR A 245 21.48 21.05 10.21
CA TYR A 245 22.19 22.09 9.48
C TYR A 245 21.32 23.32 9.24
N ASP A 246 21.98 24.45 9.06
CA ASP A 246 21.39 25.73 8.66
C ASP A 246 21.92 26.14 7.29
N SER A 247 21.07 26.15 6.27
CA SER A 247 21.45 26.51 4.91
C SER A 247 21.85 27.98 4.75
N SER A 248 21.48 28.85 5.68
CA SER A 248 21.85 30.27 5.64
C SER A 248 23.32 30.53 6.02
N LYS A 249 24.03 29.52 6.52
CA LYS A 249 25.43 29.61 6.96
C LYS A 249 26.35 28.82 6.02
N GLU A 250 27.46 29.45 5.61
CA GLU A 250 28.41 28.87 4.65
C GLU A 250 29.60 28.14 5.28
N THR A 251 29.84 28.30 6.58
CA THR A 251 31.00 27.74 7.29
C THR A 251 30.62 26.55 8.19
N SER A 252 31.57 26.04 8.98
CA SER A 252 31.31 24.98 9.99
C SER A 252 30.26 25.37 11.04
N GLU A 253 29.93 26.67 11.17
CA GLU A 253 28.83 27.17 12.00
C GLU A 253 27.45 26.71 11.52
N ARG A 254 27.36 26.20 10.29
CA ARG A 254 26.13 25.62 9.75
C ARG A 254 25.69 24.35 10.46
N TYR A 255 26.60 23.61 11.11
CA TYR A 255 26.28 22.35 11.79
C TYR A 255 26.00 22.61 13.27
N ILE A 256 24.82 22.18 13.72
CA ILE A 256 24.29 22.49 15.05
C ILE A 256 23.98 21.17 15.75
N LEU A 257 24.75 20.88 16.81
CA LEU A 257 24.54 19.69 17.63
C LEU A 257 23.40 19.94 18.61
N ILE A 258 22.38 19.09 18.59
CA ILE A 258 21.30 19.10 19.57
C ILE A 258 21.54 17.97 20.57
N GLU A 259 21.76 18.37 21.83
CA GLU A 259 22.11 17.45 22.90
C GLU A 259 20.92 16.70 23.52
N GLN A 260 19.69 17.10 23.21
CA GLN A 260 18.49 16.43 23.73
C GLN A 260 18.19 15.18 22.89
N PRO A 261 18.24 13.96 23.44
CA PRO A 261 18.03 12.75 22.64
C PRO A 261 16.59 12.65 22.12
N LYS A 262 16.47 12.42 20.80
CA LYS A 262 15.20 12.24 20.09
C LYS A 262 15.29 11.03 19.16
N SER A 263 14.13 10.45 18.83
CA SER A 263 14.03 9.52 17.70
C SER A 263 14.40 10.24 16.40
N TRP A 264 14.70 9.49 15.34
CA TRP A 264 15.11 10.10 14.08
C TRP A 264 14.04 11.03 13.49
N TYR A 265 12.76 10.65 13.58
CA TYR A 265 11.64 11.47 13.10
C TYR A 265 11.43 12.73 13.93
N GLU A 266 11.44 12.61 15.26
CA GLU A 266 11.36 13.76 16.17
C GLU A 266 12.56 14.72 15.96
N ALA A 267 13.75 14.18 15.67
CA ALA A 267 14.95 14.96 15.37
C ALA A 267 14.83 15.70 14.03
N GLN A 268 14.33 15.03 12.98
CA GLN A 268 14.08 15.64 11.69
C GLN A 268 13.07 16.78 11.79
N GLN A 269 11.94 16.52 12.45
CA GLN A 269 10.92 17.53 12.67
C GLN A 269 11.49 18.74 13.42
N TYR A 270 12.21 18.50 14.51
CA TYR A 270 12.88 19.57 15.26
C TYR A 270 13.82 20.40 14.38
N CYS A 271 14.66 19.76 13.56
CA CYS A 271 15.57 20.49 12.69
C CYS A 271 14.83 21.32 11.63
N ARG A 272 13.67 20.87 11.13
CA ARG A 272 12.86 21.63 10.16
C ARG A 272 12.09 22.78 10.80
N GLU A 273 11.73 22.64 12.08
CA GLU A 273 11.04 23.70 12.84
C GLU A 273 12.00 24.81 13.30
N HIS A 274 13.24 24.46 13.65
CA HIS A 274 14.18 25.40 14.28
C HIS A 274 15.42 25.75 13.42
N HIS A 275 15.70 24.96 12.38
CA HIS A 275 16.87 25.08 11.49
C HIS A 275 16.44 24.79 10.03
N THR A 276 17.25 24.09 9.23
CA THR A 276 16.86 23.66 7.87
C THR A 276 16.38 22.21 7.84
N ASP A 277 17.25 21.25 8.16
CA ASP A 277 16.91 19.81 8.25
C ASP A 277 18.04 19.07 9.01
N LEU A 278 17.92 17.76 9.19
CA LEU A 278 19.02 16.89 9.58
C LEU A 278 20.16 16.99 8.55
N VAL A 279 21.40 16.90 9.03
CA VAL A 279 22.56 17.06 8.17
C VAL A 279 22.63 15.99 7.08
N SER A 280 22.70 16.43 5.82
CA SER A 280 23.02 15.60 4.67
C SER A 280 24.52 15.71 4.39
N VAL A 281 25.27 14.62 4.56
CA VAL A 281 26.73 14.65 4.37
C VAL A 281 27.07 14.37 2.91
N LYS A 282 27.64 15.35 2.20
CA LYS A 282 27.86 15.27 0.75
C LYS A 282 29.28 14.85 0.35
N ASN A 283 30.25 15.04 1.24
CA ASN A 283 31.66 14.74 0.98
C ASN A 283 32.43 14.49 2.28
N LYS A 284 33.70 14.07 2.15
CA LYS A 284 34.57 13.73 3.30
C LYS A 284 34.89 14.92 4.20
N ASP A 285 35.01 16.13 3.65
CA ASP A 285 35.33 17.33 4.43
C ASP A 285 34.15 17.76 5.30
N GLU A 286 32.92 17.65 4.78
CA GLU A 286 31.71 17.85 5.56
C GLU A 286 31.60 16.81 6.68
N ASN A 287 31.87 15.53 6.38
CA ASN A 287 31.85 14.46 7.37
C ASN A 287 32.83 14.73 8.53
N LYS A 288 34.03 15.24 8.22
CA LYS A 288 35.04 15.62 9.21
C LYS A 288 34.53 16.75 10.12
N LYS A 289 33.94 17.80 9.56
CA LYS A 289 33.39 18.93 10.34
C LYS A 289 32.23 18.49 11.25
N ILE A 290 31.38 17.60 10.77
CA ILE A 290 30.25 17.05 11.55
C ILE A 290 30.78 16.20 12.71
N LYS A 291 31.77 15.35 12.47
CA LYS A 291 32.46 14.57 13.52
C LYS A 291 33.06 15.47 14.60
N GLU A 292 33.78 16.52 14.21
CA GLU A 292 34.37 17.48 15.15
C GLU A 292 33.28 18.17 15.98
N LYS A 293 32.16 18.57 15.36
CA LYS A 293 31.02 19.19 16.04
C LYS A 293 30.25 18.24 16.95
N ALA A 294 30.19 16.95 16.61
CA ALA A 294 29.50 15.93 17.38
C ALA A 294 30.18 15.63 18.73
N ASN A 295 31.42 16.07 18.92
CA ASN A 295 32.16 15.96 20.19
C ASN A 295 32.16 14.53 20.77
N GLY A 296 32.42 13.54 19.92
CA GLY A 296 32.47 12.13 20.31
C GLY A 296 31.12 11.48 20.62
N LYS A 297 29.99 12.15 20.35
CA LYS A 297 28.65 11.58 20.48
C LYS A 297 28.19 11.01 19.14
N PRO A 298 27.56 9.81 19.11
CA PRO A 298 26.88 9.35 17.91
C PRO A 298 25.66 10.24 17.66
N VAL A 299 25.51 10.70 16.43
CA VAL A 299 24.45 11.65 16.03
C VAL A 299 23.63 11.14 14.86
N TRP A 300 22.32 11.34 14.90
CA TRP A 300 21.47 11.15 13.71
C TRP A 300 21.86 12.11 12.58
N ILE A 301 21.83 11.59 11.35
CA ILE A 301 22.00 12.34 10.11
C ILE A 301 20.81 12.09 9.17
N GLY A 302 20.66 12.92 8.13
CA GLY A 302 19.51 12.92 7.21
C GLY A 302 19.44 11.74 6.24
N LEU A 303 20.29 10.72 6.42
CA LEU A 303 20.25 9.48 5.65
C LEU A 303 19.39 8.45 6.38
N PHE A 304 18.43 7.87 5.67
CA PHE A 304 17.56 6.81 6.19
C PHE A 304 17.25 5.81 5.08
N ASN A 305 17.14 4.54 5.43
CA ASN A 305 16.66 3.53 4.50
C ASN A 305 15.15 3.40 4.65
N ASN A 306 14.39 3.78 3.62
CA ASN A 306 12.98 3.48 3.54
C ASN A 306 12.78 2.25 2.66
N PRO A 307 12.54 1.05 3.21
CA PRO A 307 12.33 -0.17 2.42
C PRO A 307 11.00 -0.18 1.66
N TRP A 308 10.29 0.94 1.62
CA TRP A 308 8.98 1.15 1.00
C TRP A 308 9.00 2.26 -0.08
N LYS A 309 10.19 2.69 -0.52
CA LYS A 309 10.39 3.58 -1.66
C LYS A 309 11.27 2.91 -2.70
#